data_AF-A0A4R3L1Z4-F1
#
_entry.id   AF-A0A4R3L1Z4-F1
#
_cell.length_a   1.000
_cell.length_b   1.000
_cell.length_c   1.000
_cell.angle_alpha   90.00
_cell.angle_beta   90.00
_cell.angle_gamma   90.00
#
_symmetry.space_group_name_H-M   'P 1'
#
loop_
_entity.id
_entity.type
_entity.pdbx_description
1 polymer ?
#
loop_
_entity_poly.entity_id
_entity_poly.type
_entity_poly.pdbx_seq_one_letter_code
_entity_poly.pdbx_strand_id
1 'polypeptide(L)'
;MTDRYRKKPVEVRAWKISLDGQEPDWVREAFDGGRIDWCPAGEGIYINTLEGRMKANIGDMLIEGVKGELYGCRADIGTHYVRAKVRSTIATLKERLAETTDDLTRCPNCGGPADNGHDREVPPNPYWCSKCSES
;
A
#
# COMPACT_ATOMS: atom_id res chain seq x y z
N MET A 1 -36.13 2.59 29.41
CA MET A 1 -34.66 2.76 29.56
C MET A 1 -34.07 2.79 28.16
N THR A 2 -33.13 3.69 27.89
CA THR A 2 -32.55 3.86 26.56
C THR A 2 -31.05 3.72 26.68
N ASP A 3 -30.52 2.59 26.22
CA ASP A 3 -29.09 2.34 26.16
C ASP A 3 -28.49 2.93 24.89
N ARG A 4 -27.29 3.48 25.00
CA ARG A 4 -26.53 4.04 23.88
C ARG A 4 -25.26 3.21 23.67
N TYR A 5 -25.05 2.76 22.44
CA TYR A 5 -23.88 1.99 22.05
C TYR A 5 -23.10 2.74 20.97
N ARG A 6 -21.78 2.55 20.96
CA ARG A 6 -20.87 3.06 19.92
C ARG A 6 -20.25 1.89 19.18
N LYS A 7 -20.31 1.90 17.85
CA LYS A 7 -19.62 0.91 17.02
C LYS A 7 -18.11 1.06 17.20
N LYS A 8 -17.40 -0.07 17.37
CA LYS A 8 -15.94 -0.05 17.34
C LYS A 8 -15.46 0.41 15.95
N PRO A 9 -14.36 1.17 15.84
CA PRO A 9 -13.74 1.41 14.56
C PRO A 9 -13.29 0.08 13.96
N VAL A 10 -13.60 -0.11 12.68
CA VAL A 10 -13.38 -1.35 11.95
C VAL A 10 -12.80 -0.96 10.59
N GLU A 11 -11.75 -1.64 10.18
CA GLU A 11 -11.20 -1.53 8.83
C GLU A 11 -11.87 -2.55 7.91
N VAL A 12 -12.13 -2.12 6.67
CA VAL A 12 -12.77 -2.93 5.63
C VAL A 12 -12.01 -2.79 4.32
N ARG A 13 -12.14 -3.78 3.44
CA ARG A 13 -11.61 -3.71 2.08
C ARG A 13 -12.66 -3.09 1.17
N ALA A 14 -12.26 -2.15 0.31
CA ALA A 14 -13.15 -1.50 -0.63
C ALA A 14 -12.47 -1.38 -1.99
N TRP A 15 -13.19 -1.73 -3.05
CA TRP A 15 -12.76 -1.61 -4.43
C TRP A 15 -13.78 -0.77 -5.20
N LYS A 16 -13.31 0.22 -5.95
CA LYS A 16 -14.19 1.02 -6.81
C LYS A 16 -14.47 0.19 -8.06
N ILE A 17 -15.75 -0.07 -8.31
CA ILE A 17 -16.19 -0.86 -9.46
C ILE A 17 -15.91 -0.04 -10.71
N SER A 18 -15.06 -0.56 -11.58
CA SER A 18 -14.72 0.01 -12.87
C SER A 18 -14.57 -1.08 -13.92
N LEU A 19 -14.85 -0.75 -15.18
CA LEU A 19 -14.54 -1.62 -16.32
C LEU A 19 -13.05 -1.55 -16.69
N ASP A 20 -12.38 -0.51 -16.21
CA ASP A 20 -10.96 -0.27 -16.44
C ASP A 20 -10.14 -0.68 -15.22
N GLY A 21 -8.94 -1.21 -15.46
CA GLY A 21 -8.00 -1.63 -14.44
C GLY A 21 -8.19 -3.08 -13.98
N GLN A 22 -7.25 -3.55 -13.17
CA GLN A 22 -7.25 -4.91 -12.65
C GLN A 22 -7.97 -4.96 -11.30
N GLU A 23 -8.91 -5.89 -11.14
CA GLU A 23 -9.52 -6.13 -9.84
C GLU A 23 -8.53 -6.77 -8.84
N PRO A 24 -8.57 -6.36 -7.55
CA PRO A 24 -7.80 -7.02 -6.50
C PRO A 24 -8.14 -8.51 -6.36
N ASP A 25 -7.23 -9.30 -5.81
CA ASP A 25 -7.40 -10.75 -5.66
C ASP A 25 -8.72 -11.15 -4.98
N TRP A 26 -9.10 -10.47 -3.90
CA TRP A 26 -10.33 -10.77 -3.17
C TRP A 26 -11.61 -10.50 -3.99
N VAL A 27 -11.57 -9.56 -4.94
CA VAL A 27 -12.69 -9.29 -5.85
C VAL A 27 -12.77 -10.40 -6.89
N ARG A 28 -11.62 -10.82 -7.43
CA ARG A 28 -11.55 -11.95 -8.36
C ARG A 28 -12.04 -13.25 -7.72
N GLU A 29 -11.60 -13.54 -6.50
CA GLU A 29 -12.11 -14.68 -5.71
C GLU A 29 -13.62 -14.61 -5.51
N ALA A 30 -14.19 -13.41 -5.34
CA ALA A 30 -15.63 -13.24 -5.25
C ALA A 30 -16.35 -13.52 -6.58
N PHE A 31 -15.76 -13.16 -7.73
CA PHE A 31 -16.27 -13.55 -9.05
C PHE A 31 -16.17 -15.06 -9.25
N ASP A 32 -14.99 -15.65 -9.00
CA ASP A 32 -14.75 -17.09 -9.17
C ASP A 32 -15.67 -17.93 -8.26
N GLY A 33 -15.96 -17.43 -7.06
CA GLY A 33 -16.89 -18.03 -6.11
C GLY A 33 -18.37 -17.78 -6.40
N GLY A 34 -18.72 -17.09 -7.50
CA GLY A 34 -20.10 -16.76 -7.86
C GLY A 34 -20.82 -15.87 -6.85
N ARG A 35 -20.07 -15.12 -6.03
CA ARG A 35 -20.60 -14.19 -5.02
C ARG A 35 -20.96 -12.85 -5.65
N ILE A 36 -20.30 -12.52 -6.76
CA ILE A 36 -20.58 -11.36 -7.59
C ILE A 36 -20.53 -11.76 -9.07
N ASP A 37 -21.25 -11.04 -9.91
CA ASP A 37 -21.27 -11.23 -11.37
C ASP A 37 -21.31 -9.89 -12.09
N TRP A 38 -20.73 -9.81 -13.29
CA TRP A 38 -20.92 -8.63 -14.13
C TRP A 38 -22.38 -8.49 -14.56
N CYS A 39 -22.91 -7.27 -14.50
CA CYS A 39 -24.20 -6.97 -15.08
C CYS A 39 -24.10 -7.12 -16.60
N PRO A 40 -24.96 -7.93 -17.26
CA PRO A 40 -24.89 -8.15 -18.71
C PRO A 40 -25.05 -6.86 -19.54
N ALA A 41 -25.68 -5.83 -18.97
CA ALA A 41 -25.81 -4.52 -19.59
C ALA A 41 -24.51 -3.67 -19.51
N GLY A 42 -23.46 -4.13 -18.83
CA GLY A 42 -22.21 -3.40 -18.64
C GLY A 42 -22.31 -2.25 -17.63
N GLU A 43 -23.41 -2.16 -16.88
CA GLU A 43 -23.71 -1.03 -16.00
C GLU A 43 -23.12 -1.18 -14.58
N GLY A 44 -22.51 -2.31 -14.26
CA GLY A 44 -21.99 -2.60 -12.92
C GLY A 44 -21.89 -4.09 -12.61
N ILE A 45 -22.08 -4.45 -11.35
CA ILE A 45 -22.07 -5.83 -10.87
C ILE A 45 -23.36 -6.17 -10.12
N TYR A 46 -23.71 -7.44 -10.12
CA TYR A 46 -24.64 -8.04 -9.18
C TYR A 46 -23.86 -8.66 -8.02
N ILE A 47 -24.40 -8.53 -6.82
CA ILE A 47 -23.85 -9.05 -5.57
C ILE A 47 -24.88 -9.98 -4.96
N ASN A 48 -24.49 -11.23 -4.73
CA ASN A 48 -25.32 -12.23 -4.09
C ASN A 48 -25.19 -12.08 -2.57
N THR A 49 -26.18 -11.44 -1.94
CA THR A 49 -26.25 -11.29 -0.48
C THR A 49 -27.23 -12.31 0.11
N LEU A 50 -27.27 -12.39 1.44
CA LEU A 50 -28.25 -13.22 2.15
C LEU A 50 -29.70 -12.76 1.94
N GLU A 51 -29.89 -11.50 1.55
CA GLU A 51 -31.19 -10.87 1.32
C GLU A 51 -31.62 -10.94 -0.17
N GLY A 52 -30.75 -11.49 -1.02
CA GLY A 52 -30.98 -11.64 -2.45
C GLY A 52 -29.92 -10.95 -3.30
N ARG A 53 -30.22 -10.83 -4.60
CA ARG A 53 -29.29 -10.26 -5.57
C ARG A 53 -29.43 -8.74 -5.62
N MET A 54 -28.36 -8.04 -5.25
CA MET A 54 -28.29 -6.58 -5.25
C MET A 54 -27.46 -6.08 -6.43
N LYS A 55 -27.83 -4.96 -7.06
CA LYS A 55 -27.04 -4.32 -8.11
C LYS A 55 -26.22 -3.16 -7.54
N ALA A 56 -24.94 -3.11 -7.89
CA ALA A 56 -24.06 -1.95 -7.69
C ALA A 56 -23.56 -1.46 -9.05
N ASN A 57 -23.54 -0.15 -9.28
CA ASN A 57 -23.21 0.39 -10.59
C ASN A 57 -21.70 0.60 -10.76
N ILE A 58 -21.25 0.78 -12.00
CA ILE A 58 -19.92 1.33 -12.26
C ILE A 58 -19.76 2.66 -11.51
N GLY A 59 -18.62 2.82 -10.85
CA GLY A 59 -18.31 3.98 -10.02
C GLY A 59 -18.65 3.79 -8.55
N ASP A 60 -19.54 2.86 -8.20
CA ASP A 60 -19.83 2.50 -6.81
C ASP A 60 -18.66 1.71 -6.19
N MET A 61 -18.66 1.60 -4.86
CA MET A 61 -17.71 0.79 -4.12
C MET A 61 -18.29 -0.59 -3.84
N LEU A 62 -17.57 -1.65 -4.20
CA LEU A 62 -17.75 -2.97 -3.62
C LEU A 62 -16.96 -3.02 -2.32
N ILE A 63 -17.62 -3.35 -1.22
CA ILE A 63 -17.01 -3.43 0.11
C ILE A 63 -17.16 -4.83 0.65
N GLU A 64 -16.08 -5.34 1.22
CA GLU A 64 -16.09 -6.55 2.03
C GLU A 64 -16.06 -6.20 3.51
N GLY A 65 -17.11 -6.61 4.23
CA GLY A 65 -17.25 -6.43 5.65
C GLY A 65 -16.42 -7.41 6.47
N VAL A 66 -16.55 -7.34 7.79
CA VAL A 66 -15.63 -8.00 8.74
C VAL A 66 -15.76 -9.52 8.71
N LYS A 67 -16.94 -10.04 8.40
CA LYS A 67 -17.20 -11.49 8.32
C LYS A 67 -17.17 -11.97 6.87
N GLY A 68 -16.60 -11.17 5.97
CA GLY A 68 -16.53 -11.47 4.55
C GLY A 68 -17.81 -11.12 3.79
N GLU A 69 -18.82 -10.51 4.39
CA GLU A 69 -20.04 -10.07 3.71
C GLU A 69 -19.72 -9.06 2.60
N LEU A 70 -20.42 -9.14 1.45
CA LEU A 70 -20.22 -8.23 0.32
C LEU A 70 -21.40 -7.28 0.18
N TYR A 71 -21.12 -6.00 -0.02
CA TYR A 71 -22.13 -4.98 -0.25
C TYR A 71 -21.65 -3.89 -1.21
N GLY A 72 -22.59 -3.38 -2.00
CA GLY A 72 -22.40 -2.21 -2.84
C GLY A 72 -22.69 -0.95 -2.03
N CYS A 73 -21.86 0.07 -2.20
CA CYS A 73 -22.01 1.37 -1.56
C CYS A 73 -21.80 2.47 -2.59
N ARG A 74 -22.74 3.41 -2.70
CA ARG A 74 -22.60 4.50 -3.65
C ARG A 74 -21.38 5.36 -3.32
N ALA A 75 -20.63 5.75 -4.34
CA ALA A 75 -19.39 6.51 -4.14
C ALA A 75 -19.60 7.93 -3.58
N ASP A 76 -20.79 8.50 -3.72
CA ASP A 76 -21.19 9.79 -3.14
C ASP A 76 -21.39 9.73 -1.61
N ILE A 77 -21.48 8.53 -1.03
CA ILE A 77 -21.53 8.29 0.43
C ILE A 77 -20.11 8.35 1.07
N GLY A 78 -19.14 8.92 0.34
CA GLY A 78 -17.71 9.05 0.71
C GLY A 78 -17.38 9.70 2.06
N THR A 79 -18.38 10.05 2.88
CA THR A 79 -18.24 10.52 4.26
C THR A 79 -18.01 9.41 5.30
N HIS A 80 -18.27 8.12 5.00
CA HIS A 80 -18.16 7.04 6.00
C HIS A 80 -16.81 6.30 6.01
N TYR A 81 -16.09 6.29 4.89
CA TYR A 81 -14.84 5.54 4.75
C TYR A 81 -13.72 6.50 4.34
N VAL A 82 -12.90 6.87 5.32
CA VAL A 82 -11.61 7.52 5.05
C VAL A 82 -10.64 6.46 4.58
N ARG A 83 -9.98 6.68 3.44
CA ARG A 83 -8.85 5.85 3.03
C ARG A 83 -7.84 5.87 4.16
N ALA A 84 -7.59 4.70 4.76
CA ALA A 84 -6.58 4.58 5.80
C ALA A 84 -5.28 5.13 5.20
N LYS A 85 -4.76 6.23 5.76
CA LYS A 85 -3.43 6.70 5.39
C LYS A 85 -2.50 5.53 5.73
N VAL A 86 -1.81 5.02 4.71
CA VAL A 86 -0.67 4.13 4.95
C VAL A 86 0.20 4.87 5.94
N ARG A 87 0.31 4.38 7.16
CA ARG A 87 1.36 4.83 8.08
C ARG A 87 2.66 4.30 7.50
N SER A 88 3.15 4.91 6.42
CA SER A 88 4.55 4.76 6.04
C SER A 88 5.30 5.50 7.13
N THR A 89 5.62 4.77 8.21
CA THR A 89 6.32 5.36 9.33
C THR A 89 7.61 5.92 8.77
N ILE A 90 7.75 7.25 8.82
CA ILE A 90 9.03 7.93 8.60
C ILE A 90 10.14 7.22 9.41
N ALA A 91 9.79 6.56 10.53
CA ALA A 91 10.66 5.68 11.30
C ALA A 91 11.32 4.56 10.48
N THR A 92 10.59 3.77 9.68
CA THR A 92 11.17 2.66 8.91
C THR A 92 12.08 3.14 7.78
N LEU A 93 11.79 4.31 7.20
CA LEU A 93 12.67 4.95 6.21
C LEU A 93 13.93 5.54 6.88
N LYS A 94 13.81 6.11 8.09
CA LYS A 94 14.94 6.62 8.85
C LYS A 94 15.88 5.51 9.30
N GLU A 95 15.35 4.36 9.72
CA GLU A 95 16.15 3.19 10.10
C GLU A 95 16.96 2.66 8.91
N ARG A 96 16.34 2.52 7.73
CA ARG A 96 17.04 2.10 6.50
C ARG A 96 18.06 3.12 5.99
N LEU A 97 17.82 4.42 6.17
CA LEU A 97 18.78 5.46 5.79
C LEU A 97 19.97 5.54 6.76
N ALA A 98 19.76 5.20 8.04
CA ALA A 98 20.79 5.18 9.07
C ALA A 98 21.76 4.00 8.93
N GLU A 99 21.38 2.93 8.24
CA GLU A 99 22.24 1.77 7.99
C GLU A 99 23.24 1.99 6.83
N THR A 100 23.06 3.02 6.00
CA THR A 100 23.97 3.36 4.91
C THR A 100 24.59 4.74 5.12
N THR A 101 25.36 4.91 6.18
CA THR A 101 26.39 5.95 6.22
C THR A 101 27.73 5.25 6.16
N ASP A 102 28.13 4.87 4.95
CA ASP A 102 29.51 4.45 4.72
C ASP A 102 30.37 5.66 5.13
N ASP A 103 31.15 5.54 6.22
CA ASP A 103 31.96 6.63 6.73
C ASP A 103 33.08 6.89 5.73
N LEU A 104 32.83 7.79 4.77
CA LEU A 104 33.74 8.14 3.68
C LEU A 104 35.05 8.76 4.17
N THR A 105 35.22 8.98 5.47
CA THR A 105 36.49 9.41 6.08
C THR A 105 37.38 8.25 6.51
N ARG A 106 36.91 6.99 6.35
CA ARG A 106 37.63 5.78 6.74
C ARG A 106 37.71 4.78 5.60
N CYS A 107 38.83 4.07 5.53
CA CYS A 107 39.01 2.99 4.58
C CYS A 107 38.12 1.80 4.95
N PRO A 108 37.29 1.27 4.03
CA PRO A 108 36.44 0.12 4.31
C PRO A 108 37.23 -1.17 4.54
N ASN A 109 38.49 -1.24 4.09
CA ASN A 109 39.36 -2.42 4.27
C ASN A 109 40.08 -2.46 5.62
N CYS A 110 40.59 -1.33 6.12
CA CYS A 110 41.44 -1.31 7.33
C CYS A 110 40.97 -0.34 8.43
N GLY A 111 39.92 0.45 8.19
CA GLY A 111 39.42 1.47 9.11
C GLY A 111 40.38 2.66 9.34
N GLY A 112 41.52 2.72 8.65
CA GLY A 112 42.45 3.84 8.68
C GLY A 112 41.87 5.10 8.03
N PRO A 113 42.48 6.29 8.26
CA PRO A 113 42.02 7.53 7.64
C PRO A 113 42.03 7.36 6.12
N ALA A 114 40.89 7.60 5.47
CA ALA A 114 40.80 7.68 4.02
C ALA A 114 41.07 9.13 3.60
N ASP A 115 42.01 9.32 2.70
CA ASP A 115 42.03 10.54 1.89
C ASP A 115 41.00 10.33 0.79
N ASN A 116 39.78 10.79 1.03
CA ASN A 116 38.74 10.75 0.02
C ASN A 116 38.94 11.84 -1.04
N GLY A 117 40.06 12.58 -0.99
CA GLY A 117 40.30 13.74 -1.82
C GLY A 117 39.14 14.71 -1.63
N HIS A 118 39.29 15.72 -0.78
CA HIS A 118 38.36 16.86 -0.80
C HIS A 118 38.35 17.62 -2.16
N ASP A 119 39.04 17.08 -3.17
CA ASP A 119 39.07 17.51 -4.53
C ASP A 119 37.78 17.12 -5.26
N ARG A 120 37.08 18.12 -5.77
CA ARG A 120 35.77 18.01 -6.43
C ARG A 120 35.91 17.72 -7.92
N GLU A 121 37.08 17.28 -8.37
CA GLU A 121 37.33 16.98 -9.78
C GLU A 121 36.70 15.63 -10.17
N VAL A 122 36.03 15.64 -11.32
CA VAL A 122 35.38 14.46 -11.93
C VAL A 122 36.31 13.94 -13.04
N PRO A 123 36.62 12.64 -13.10
CA PRO A 123 36.06 11.54 -12.31
C PRO A 123 36.68 11.42 -10.91
N PRO A 124 35.92 10.96 -9.90
CA PRO A 124 36.43 10.78 -8.55
C PRO A 124 37.62 9.80 -8.54
N ASN A 125 38.70 10.18 -7.87
CA ASN A 125 39.88 9.32 -7.72
C ASN A 125 39.51 8.09 -6.86
N PRO A 126 39.87 6.85 -7.27
CA PRO A 126 39.70 5.66 -6.43
C PRO A 126 40.29 5.82 -5.02
N TYR A 127 39.56 5.35 -4.01
CA TYR A 127 39.89 5.46 -2.58
C TYR A 127 41.38 5.23 -2.27
N TRP A 128 42.12 6.28 -1.91
CA TRP A 128 43.52 6.16 -1.51
C TRP A 128 43.63 6.01 -0.01
N CYS A 129 43.83 4.77 0.46
CA CYS A 129 44.22 4.52 1.85
C CYS A 129 45.73 4.39 1.94
N SER A 130 46.41 5.32 2.61
CA SER A 130 47.87 5.28 2.82
C SER A 130 48.34 3.98 3.47
N LYS A 131 47.54 3.37 4.35
CA LYS A 131 47.85 2.06 4.95
C LYS A 131 47.69 0.87 4.01
N CYS A 132 46.77 0.91 3.05
CA CYS A 132 46.52 -0.21 2.13
C CYS A 132 47.27 -0.08 0.80
N SER A 133 47.79 1.12 0.50
CA SER A 133 48.54 1.41 -0.73
C SER A 133 50.05 1.20 -0.57
N GLU A 134 50.55 1.11 0.66
CA GLU A 134 51.91 0.63 0.95
C GLU A 134 51.88 -0.90 1.08
N SER A 135 52.10 -1.60 -0.03
CA SER A 135 52.40 -3.04 -0.09
C SER A 135 53.50 -3.29 -1.11
#